data_AF-Q49944-F1
#
_entry.id   AF-Q49944-F1
#
_cell.length_a   1.000
_cell.length_b   1.000
_cell.length_c   1.000
_cell.angle_alpha   90.00
_cell.angle_beta   90.00
_cell.angle_gamma   90.00
#
_symmetry.space_group_name_H-M   'P 1'
#
loop_
_entity.id
_entity.type
_entity.pdbx_description
1 polymer ?
#
loop_
_entity_poly.entity_id
_entity_poly.type
_entity_poly.pdbx_seq_one_letter_code
_entity_poly.pdbx_strand_id
1 'polypeptide(L)'
;MFDFAALSPETNSTRMYLGPGSSPILTAAAAWVVLAKELTAAAQGLQSAVEALLTTFEGESAAALAERVTPYEKWLTQNAASAELTATQLTVAANAYETAFTMTVPPLMVFVNRAQACLLIMSNIFGQNSTAIAEKEAEYTEMWIQDATAMTSYQASVLEAVGATKANRRRCWGAGYRWHLWSLAEAAVLAASTLHYACNQELS
;
A
#
# COMPACT_ATOMS: atom_id res chain seq x y z
N MET A 1 -3.31 17.61 -0.65
CA MET A 1 -2.56 17.08 -1.81
C MET A 1 -1.19 17.72 -1.78
N PHE A 2 -0.13 16.99 -2.12
CA PHE A 2 1.23 17.51 -2.04
C PHE A 2 1.60 18.07 -3.42
N ASP A 3 2.24 19.23 -3.46
CA ASP A 3 2.63 19.84 -4.74
C ASP A 3 4.05 19.41 -5.11
N PHE A 4 4.16 18.50 -6.07
CA PHE A 4 5.45 18.01 -6.57
C PHE A 4 6.08 18.93 -7.62
N ALA A 5 5.31 19.85 -8.21
CA ALA A 5 5.85 20.84 -9.13
C ALA A 5 6.69 21.90 -8.39
N ALA A 6 6.44 22.09 -7.09
CA ALA A 6 7.25 22.97 -6.24
C ALA A 6 8.64 22.40 -5.88
N LEU A 7 8.90 21.11 -6.13
CA LEU A 7 10.18 20.45 -5.86
C LEU A 7 11.02 20.31 -7.12
N SER A 8 12.34 20.50 -7.00
CA SER A 8 13.26 20.32 -8.12
C SER A 8 13.34 18.83 -8.56
N PRO A 9 13.70 18.56 -9.83
CA PRO A 9 13.89 17.21 -10.33
C PRO A 9 14.93 16.42 -9.52
N GLU A 10 16.01 17.04 -9.03
CA GLU A 10 16.98 16.34 -8.16
C GLU A 10 16.30 15.78 -6.92
N THR A 11 15.35 16.51 -6.33
CA THR A 11 14.63 16.07 -5.13
C THR A 11 13.64 14.96 -5.46
N ASN A 12 12.82 15.14 -6.50
CA ASN A 12 11.81 14.16 -6.90
C ASN A 12 12.46 12.85 -7.35
N SER A 13 13.42 12.92 -8.29
CA SER A 13 14.23 11.80 -8.74
C SER A 13 14.90 11.08 -7.57
N THR A 14 15.67 11.78 -6.74
CA THR A 14 16.43 11.13 -5.66
C THR A 14 15.53 10.40 -4.66
N ARG A 15 14.36 10.96 -4.34
CA ARG A 15 13.39 10.31 -3.44
C ARG A 15 12.79 9.04 -4.02
N MET A 16 12.54 8.99 -5.32
CA MET A 16 12.01 7.81 -6.00
C MET A 16 13.03 6.65 -5.97
N TYR A 17 14.33 6.96 -6.11
CA TYR A 17 15.41 5.97 -6.25
C TYR A 17 16.09 5.54 -4.93
N LEU A 18 15.95 6.28 -3.83
CA LEU A 18 16.58 5.92 -2.53
C LEU A 18 15.75 4.94 -1.67
N GLY A 19 14.61 4.45 -2.17
CA GLY A 19 13.70 3.59 -1.41
C GLY A 19 13.93 2.08 -1.61
N PRO A 20 13.31 1.23 -0.77
CA PRO A 20 13.37 -0.24 -0.89
C PRO A 20 12.53 -0.82 -2.06
N GLY A 21 12.00 0.03 -2.93
CA GLY A 21 11.12 -0.37 -4.03
C GLY A 21 9.70 -0.78 -3.59
N SER A 22 8.97 -1.44 -4.49
CA SER A 22 7.61 -1.94 -4.24
C SER A 22 7.56 -3.26 -3.46
N SER A 23 8.69 -3.97 -3.32
CA SER A 23 8.72 -5.31 -2.71
C SER A 23 8.06 -5.37 -1.32
N PRO A 24 8.32 -4.44 -0.37
CA PRO A 24 7.66 -4.49 0.93
C PRO A 24 6.14 -4.34 0.85
N ILE A 25 5.62 -3.58 -0.13
CA ILE A 25 4.18 -3.40 -0.35
C ILE A 25 3.56 -4.71 -0.85
N LEU A 26 4.25 -5.41 -1.76
CA LEU A 26 3.81 -6.72 -2.26
C LEU A 26 3.86 -7.80 -1.18
N THR A 27 4.89 -7.80 -0.32
CA THR A 27 4.94 -8.68 0.85
C THR A 27 3.76 -8.42 1.79
N ALA A 28 3.44 -7.15 2.06
CA ALA A 28 2.28 -6.79 2.85
C ALA A 28 0.97 -7.26 2.18
N ALA A 29 0.83 -7.09 0.86
CA ALA A 29 -0.34 -7.58 0.11
C ALA A 29 -0.52 -9.09 0.27
N ALA A 30 0.57 -9.88 0.18
CA ALA A 30 0.53 -11.32 0.39
C ALA A 30 0.09 -11.70 1.82
N ALA A 31 0.57 -10.98 2.83
CA ALA A 31 0.14 -11.19 4.22
C ALA A 31 -1.36 -10.93 4.41
N TRP A 32 -1.92 -9.91 3.75
CA TRP A 32 -3.36 -9.65 3.76
C TRP A 32 -4.17 -10.76 3.07
N VAL A 33 -3.65 -11.38 2.01
CA VAL A 33 -4.28 -12.57 1.40
C VAL A 33 -4.30 -13.74 2.36
N VAL A 34 -3.20 -13.98 3.11
CA VAL A 34 -3.17 -15.04 4.12
C VAL A 34 -4.20 -14.76 5.22
N LEU A 35 -4.26 -13.53 5.73
CA LEU A 35 -5.24 -13.15 6.74
C LEU A 35 -6.69 -13.38 6.26
N ALA A 36 -7.00 -13.05 5.01
CA ALA A 36 -8.32 -13.31 4.43
C ALA A 36 -8.69 -14.80 4.45
N LYS A 37 -7.73 -15.67 4.12
CA LYS A 37 -7.93 -17.13 4.15
C LYS A 37 -8.16 -17.63 5.57
N GLU A 38 -7.36 -17.19 6.53
CA GLU A 38 -7.50 -17.57 7.94
C GLU A 38 -8.86 -17.15 8.51
N LEU A 39 -9.33 -15.93 8.21
CA LEU A 39 -10.65 -15.45 8.63
C LEU A 39 -11.80 -16.26 7.99
N THR A 40 -11.64 -16.65 6.72
CA THR A 40 -12.60 -17.50 6.02
C THR A 40 -12.65 -18.91 6.62
N ALA A 41 -11.48 -19.51 6.88
CA ALA A 41 -11.37 -20.81 7.51
C ALA A 41 -11.95 -20.80 8.95
N ALA A 42 -11.72 -19.72 9.70
CA ALA A 42 -12.31 -19.55 11.03
C ALA A 42 -13.84 -19.46 10.98
N ALA A 43 -14.41 -18.74 10.01
CA ALA A 43 -15.86 -18.68 9.83
C ALA A 43 -16.45 -20.06 9.50
N GLN A 44 -15.81 -20.82 8.58
CA GLN A 44 -16.23 -22.17 8.23
C GLN A 44 -16.13 -23.14 9.41
N GLY A 45 -15.03 -23.09 10.17
CA GLY A 45 -14.84 -23.93 11.35
C GLY A 45 -15.87 -23.65 12.44
N LEU A 46 -16.24 -22.37 12.62
CA LEU A 46 -17.30 -21.96 13.53
C LEU A 46 -18.66 -22.51 13.10
N GLN A 47 -18.99 -22.41 11.81
CA GLN A 47 -20.23 -22.96 11.25
C GLN A 47 -20.30 -24.47 11.46
N SER A 48 -19.23 -25.21 11.12
CA SER A 48 -19.17 -26.67 11.33
C SER A 48 -19.30 -27.06 12.81
N ALA A 49 -18.72 -26.28 13.73
CA ALA A 49 -18.84 -26.54 15.17
C ALA A 49 -20.28 -26.32 15.67
N VAL A 50 -20.97 -25.28 15.18
CA VAL A 50 -22.38 -25.04 15.51
C VAL A 50 -23.27 -26.15 14.95
N GLU A 51 -23.06 -26.57 13.70
CA GLU A 51 -23.78 -27.69 13.10
C GLU A 51 -23.58 -28.98 13.90
N ALA A 52 -22.34 -29.32 14.28
CA ALA A 52 -22.04 -30.49 15.10
C ALA A 52 -22.71 -30.42 16.48
N LEU A 53 -22.70 -29.26 17.14
CA LEU A 53 -23.37 -29.06 18.43
C LEU A 53 -24.88 -29.33 18.32
N LEU A 54 -25.52 -28.79 17.27
CA LEU A 54 -26.96 -28.96 17.05
C LEU A 54 -27.37 -30.41 16.78
N THR A 55 -26.46 -31.27 16.29
CA THR A 55 -26.72 -32.71 16.13
C THR A 55 -26.61 -33.52 17.42
N THR A 56 -25.84 -33.05 18.40
CA THR A 56 -25.55 -33.80 19.64
C THR A 56 -26.37 -33.30 20.82
N PHE A 57 -26.70 -32.01 20.84
CA PHE A 57 -27.42 -31.36 21.93
C PHE A 57 -28.63 -30.60 21.37
N GLU A 58 -29.78 -31.28 21.36
CA GLU A 58 -31.04 -30.71 20.89
C GLU A 58 -31.76 -29.97 22.04
N GLY A 59 -32.08 -28.69 21.83
CA GLY A 59 -32.84 -27.89 22.80
C GLY A 59 -32.80 -26.39 22.53
N GLU A 60 -33.68 -25.66 23.22
CA GLU A 60 -33.83 -24.20 23.08
C GLU A 60 -32.53 -23.44 23.44
N SER A 61 -31.72 -23.99 24.36
CA SER A 61 -30.41 -23.44 24.71
C SER A 61 -29.36 -23.58 23.61
N ALA A 62 -29.37 -24.69 22.85
CA ALA A 62 -28.48 -24.90 21.71
C ALA A 62 -28.85 -23.96 20.54
N ALA A 63 -30.15 -23.82 20.27
CA ALA A 63 -30.68 -22.88 19.28
C ALA A 63 -30.34 -21.43 19.64
N ALA A 64 -30.49 -21.05 20.91
CA ALA A 64 -30.12 -19.72 21.40
C ALA A 64 -28.61 -19.44 21.26
N LEU A 65 -27.74 -20.45 21.45
CA LEU A 65 -26.31 -20.29 21.22
C LEU A 65 -26.00 -20.10 19.74
N ALA A 66 -26.60 -20.89 18.84
CA ALA A 66 -26.41 -20.73 17.40
C ALA A 66 -26.79 -19.32 16.92
N GLU A 67 -27.93 -18.78 17.38
CA GLU A 67 -28.37 -17.42 17.04
C GLU A 67 -27.37 -16.35 17.53
N ARG A 68 -26.74 -16.55 18.70
CA ARG A 68 -25.75 -15.63 19.25
C ARG A 68 -24.43 -15.64 18.51
N VAL A 69 -24.10 -16.73 17.82
CA VAL A 69 -22.83 -16.89 17.08
C VAL A 69 -22.91 -16.31 15.66
N THR A 70 -24.10 -16.28 15.03
CA THR A 70 -24.31 -15.74 13.68
C THR A 70 -23.70 -14.34 13.43
N PRO A 71 -23.82 -13.36 14.35
CA PRO A 71 -23.18 -12.04 14.16
C PRO A 71 -21.65 -12.11 14.10
N TYR A 72 -21.03 -13.04 14.83
CA TYR A 72 -19.58 -13.21 14.84
C TYR A 72 -19.08 -13.88 13.56
N GLU A 73 -19.79 -14.89 13.05
CA GLU A 73 -19.52 -15.48 11.73
C GLU A 73 -19.62 -14.44 10.61
N LYS A 74 -20.68 -13.61 10.64
CA LYS A 74 -20.85 -12.50 9.71
C LYS A 74 -19.71 -11.49 9.82
N TRP A 75 -19.24 -11.22 11.02
CA TRP A 75 -18.08 -10.35 11.22
C TRP A 75 -16.81 -10.95 10.61
N LEU A 76 -16.55 -12.25 10.82
CA LEU A 76 -15.38 -12.93 10.24
C LEU A 76 -15.39 -12.87 8.70
N THR A 77 -16.51 -13.21 8.06
CA THR A 77 -16.65 -13.18 6.60
C THR A 77 -16.50 -11.77 6.03
N GLN A 78 -17.03 -10.75 6.69
CA GLN A 78 -16.86 -9.34 6.28
C GLN A 78 -15.41 -8.85 6.42
N ASN A 79 -14.71 -9.27 7.47
CA ASN A 79 -13.30 -8.93 7.64
C ASN A 79 -12.41 -9.68 6.65
N ALA A 80 -12.75 -10.93 6.30
CA ALA A 80 -12.06 -11.66 5.23
C ALA A 80 -12.14 -10.90 3.90
N ALA A 81 -13.33 -10.51 3.47
CA ALA A 81 -13.53 -9.69 2.26
C ALA A 81 -12.78 -8.34 2.34
N SER A 82 -12.67 -7.76 3.53
CA SER A 82 -11.91 -6.53 3.74
C SER A 82 -10.40 -6.72 3.64
N ALA A 83 -9.89 -7.84 4.09
CA ALA A 83 -8.49 -8.23 3.93
C ALA A 83 -8.15 -8.46 2.45
N GLU A 84 -9.02 -9.14 1.68
CA GLU A 84 -8.83 -9.34 0.23
C GLU A 84 -8.82 -8.03 -0.55
N LEU A 85 -9.75 -7.12 -0.24
CA LEU A 85 -9.76 -5.80 -0.85
C LEU A 85 -8.47 -5.05 -0.53
N THR A 86 -7.99 -5.11 0.72
CA THR A 86 -6.76 -4.44 1.14
C THR A 86 -5.55 -5.00 0.39
N ALA A 87 -5.45 -6.32 0.24
CA ALA A 87 -4.41 -6.94 -0.58
C ALA A 87 -4.44 -6.42 -2.03
N THR A 88 -5.63 -6.39 -2.63
CA THR A 88 -5.82 -5.90 -4.01
C THR A 88 -5.36 -4.44 -4.16
N GLN A 89 -5.75 -3.57 -3.22
CA GLN A 89 -5.38 -2.15 -3.27
C GLN A 89 -3.88 -1.92 -3.00
N LEU A 90 -3.24 -2.76 -2.19
CA LEU A 90 -1.78 -2.72 -2.03
C LEU A 90 -1.05 -3.10 -3.33
N THR A 91 -1.54 -4.10 -4.06
CA THR A 91 -0.99 -4.44 -5.39
C THR A 91 -1.16 -3.29 -6.39
N VAL A 92 -2.31 -2.60 -6.37
CA VAL A 92 -2.52 -1.39 -7.19
C VAL A 92 -1.50 -0.30 -6.82
N ALA A 93 -1.27 -0.05 -5.54
CA ALA A 93 -0.28 0.93 -5.07
C ALA A 93 1.15 0.54 -5.46
N ALA A 94 1.51 -0.75 -5.39
CA ALA A 94 2.80 -1.25 -5.84
C ALA A 94 3.01 -1.02 -7.34
N ASN A 95 2.01 -1.33 -8.18
CA ASN A 95 2.09 -1.08 -9.61
C ASN A 95 2.18 0.42 -9.95
N ALA A 96 1.50 1.28 -9.17
CA ALA A 96 1.60 2.72 -9.31
C ALA A 96 3.02 3.23 -9.00
N TYR A 97 3.70 2.64 -7.99
CA TYR A 97 5.11 2.93 -7.71
C TYR A 97 6.00 2.54 -8.89
N GLU A 98 5.86 1.33 -9.45
CA GLU A 98 6.68 0.90 -10.60
C GLU A 98 6.47 1.76 -11.84
N THR A 99 5.22 2.19 -12.08
CA THR A 99 4.91 3.12 -13.17
C THR A 99 5.57 4.48 -12.94
N ALA A 100 5.48 5.02 -11.72
CA ALA A 100 6.13 6.27 -11.38
C ALA A 100 7.65 6.17 -11.46
N PHE A 101 8.23 5.06 -11.02
CA PHE A 101 9.66 4.78 -11.08
C PHE A 101 10.19 4.79 -12.51
N THR A 102 9.49 4.12 -13.44
CA THR A 102 9.88 4.09 -14.86
C THR A 102 9.68 5.42 -15.58
N MET A 103 8.72 6.24 -15.14
CA MET A 103 8.51 7.58 -15.66
C MET A 103 9.48 8.62 -15.10
N THR A 104 9.97 8.43 -13.87
CA THR A 104 10.85 9.39 -13.19
C THR A 104 12.23 9.40 -13.84
N VAL A 105 12.77 10.60 -14.04
CA VAL A 105 14.09 10.79 -14.64
C VAL A 105 15.16 10.18 -13.72
N PRO A 106 16.15 9.45 -14.27
CA PRO A 106 17.25 8.96 -13.45
C PRO A 106 18.09 10.12 -12.87
N PRO A 107 18.47 10.11 -11.57
CA PRO A 107 19.22 11.21 -10.96
C PRO A 107 20.52 11.58 -11.69
N LEU A 108 21.19 10.61 -12.31
CA LEU A 108 22.40 10.83 -13.09
C LEU A 108 22.15 11.71 -14.32
N MET A 109 20.99 11.60 -14.97
CA MET A 109 20.65 12.43 -16.13
C MET A 109 20.48 13.89 -15.74
N VAL A 110 19.80 14.15 -14.61
CA VAL A 110 19.66 15.50 -14.05
C VAL A 110 21.04 16.09 -13.71
N PHE A 111 21.90 15.30 -13.05
CA PHE A 111 23.26 15.71 -12.73
C PHE A 111 24.09 16.06 -13.96
N VAL A 112 24.06 15.20 -15.00
CA VAL A 112 24.81 15.43 -16.24
C VAL A 112 24.38 16.72 -16.93
N ASN A 113 23.07 16.98 -17.00
CA ASN A 113 22.56 18.24 -17.57
C ASN A 113 23.07 19.46 -16.80
N ARG A 114 22.99 19.46 -15.46
CA ARG A 114 23.50 20.57 -14.64
C ARG A 114 25.01 20.77 -14.78
N ALA A 115 25.78 19.69 -14.85
CA ALA A 115 27.22 19.74 -15.06
C ALA A 115 27.57 20.34 -16.44
N GLN A 116 26.87 19.93 -17.50
CA GLN A 116 27.05 20.47 -18.85
C GLN A 116 26.68 21.95 -18.93
N ALA A 117 25.56 22.36 -18.32
CA ALA A 117 25.16 23.77 -18.24
C ALA A 117 26.25 24.61 -17.55
N CYS A 118 26.82 24.13 -16.44
CA CYS A 118 27.91 24.80 -15.74
C CYS A 118 29.15 24.97 -16.64
N LEU A 119 29.58 23.91 -17.35
CA LEU A 119 30.71 23.98 -18.28
C LEU A 119 30.49 24.96 -19.42
N LEU A 120 29.28 25.00 -19.98
CA LEU A 120 28.91 25.94 -21.04
C LEU A 120 28.95 27.39 -20.55
N ILE A 121 28.46 27.65 -19.34
CA ILE A 121 28.52 28.97 -18.69
C ILE A 121 29.97 29.40 -18.45
N MET A 122 30.81 28.51 -17.90
CA MET A 122 32.22 28.81 -17.62
C MET A 122 33.02 29.14 -18.88
N SER A 123 32.65 28.54 -20.02
CA SER A 123 33.29 28.78 -21.32
C SER A 123 32.64 29.91 -22.13
N ASN A 124 31.58 30.56 -21.63
CA ASN A 124 30.81 31.57 -22.37
C ASN A 124 31.44 32.98 -22.38
N ILE A 125 32.76 33.08 -22.54
CA ILE A 125 33.50 34.35 -22.46
C ILE A 125 33.04 35.34 -23.55
N PHE A 126 32.71 34.84 -24.74
CA PHE A 126 32.30 35.63 -25.90
C PHE A 126 30.81 35.56 -26.20
N GLY A 127 29.99 34.96 -25.33
CA GLY A 127 28.54 34.84 -25.53
C GLY A 127 28.11 33.78 -26.55
N GLN A 128 29.05 33.05 -27.17
CA GLN A 128 28.77 32.09 -28.25
C GLN A 128 27.97 30.86 -27.78
N ASN A 129 28.06 30.50 -26.49
CA ASN A 129 27.40 29.32 -25.94
C ASN A 129 25.96 29.61 -25.46
N SER A 130 25.45 30.84 -25.64
CA SER A 130 24.15 31.25 -25.08
C SER A 130 22.99 30.36 -25.55
N THR A 131 22.98 29.93 -26.81
CA THR A 131 21.95 29.00 -27.33
C THR A 131 22.07 27.61 -26.69
N ALA A 132 23.28 27.06 -26.57
CA ALA A 132 23.50 25.75 -25.95
C ALA A 132 23.14 25.74 -24.44
N ILE A 133 23.35 26.86 -23.74
CA ILE A 133 22.91 27.04 -22.35
C ILE A 133 21.38 27.02 -22.29
N ALA A 134 20.71 27.76 -23.18
CA ALA A 134 19.26 27.79 -23.24
C ALA A 134 18.66 26.40 -23.53
N GLU A 135 19.29 25.60 -24.41
CA GLU A 135 18.92 24.21 -24.66
C GLU A 135 19.03 23.35 -23.39
N LYS A 136 20.13 23.47 -22.62
CA LYS A 136 20.28 22.73 -21.36
C LYS A 136 19.27 23.12 -20.29
N GLU A 137 18.95 24.41 -20.17
CA GLU A 137 17.91 24.88 -19.24
C GLU A 137 16.50 24.45 -19.68
N ALA A 138 16.24 24.32 -20.99
CA ALA A 138 15.00 23.76 -21.51
C ALA A 138 14.87 22.26 -21.19
N GLU A 139 15.90 21.46 -21.47
CA GLU A 139 15.96 20.04 -21.08
C GLU A 139 15.74 19.85 -19.56
N TYR A 140 16.34 20.72 -18.74
CA TYR A 140 16.14 20.69 -17.29
C TYR A 140 14.69 20.94 -16.89
N THR A 141 14.03 21.90 -17.55
CA THR A 141 12.62 22.20 -17.33
C THR A 141 11.73 21.03 -17.73
N GLU A 142 12.04 20.33 -18.82
CA GLU A 142 11.34 19.10 -19.23
C GLU A 142 11.48 17.99 -18.19
N MET A 143 12.70 17.76 -17.68
CA MET A 143 12.94 16.79 -16.61
C MET A 143 12.16 17.13 -15.34
N TRP A 144 12.07 18.42 -14.98
CA TRP A 144 11.26 18.89 -13.86
C TRP A 144 9.77 18.55 -14.07
N ILE A 145 9.21 18.91 -15.23
CA ILE A 145 7.80 18.64 -15.55
C ILE A 145 7.51 17.14 -15.53
N GLN A 146 8.39 16.32 -16.10
CA GLN A 146 8.25 14.87 -16.13
C GLN A 146 8.22 14.27 -14.73
N ASP A 147 9.17 14.64 -13.86
CA ASP A 147 9.22 14.17 -12.47
C ASP A 147 7.99 14.61 -11.67
N ALA A 148 7.56 15.87 -11.82
CA ALA A 148 6.38 16.39 -11.16
C ALA A 148 5.11 15.63 -11.61
N THR A 149 5.02 15.31 -12.89
CA THR A 149 3.92 14.55 -13.49
C THR A 149 3.88 13.11 -12.96
N ALA A 150 5.05 12.44 -12.93
CA ALA A 150 5.19 11.07 -12.41
C ALA A 150 4.77 10.99 -10.93
N MET A 151 5.19 11.96 -10.11
CA MET A 151 4.84 11.97 -8.68
C MET A 151 3.38 12.34 -8.42
N THR A 152 2.81 13.22 -9.23
CA THR A 152 1.40 13.62 -9.12
C THR A 152 0.46 12.48 -9.51
N SER A 153 0.77 11.75 -10.59
CA SER A 153 0.01 10.57 -10.99
C SER A 153 0.12 9.46 -9.93
N TYR A 154 1.32 9.23 -9.40
CA TYR A 154 1.53 8.29 -8.28
C TYR A 154 0.67 8.64 -7.06
N GLN A 155 0.70 9.91 -6.63
CA GLN A 155 -0.12 10.36 -5.50
C GLN A 155 -1.61 10.14 -5.75
N ALA A 156 -2.11 10.43 -6.96
CA ALA A 156 -3.51 10.21 -7.30
C ALA A 156 -3.91 8.72 -7.18
N SER A 157 -3.12 7.81 -7.78
CA SER A 157 -3.39 6.38 -7.72
C SER A 157 -3.33 5.82 -6.30
N VAL A 158 -2.37 6.26 -5.47
CA VAL A 158 -2.28 5.83 -4.08
C VAL A 158 -3.45 6.36 -3.25
N LEU A 159 -3.88 7.61 -3.46
CA LEU A 159 -5.04 8.17 -2.76
C LEU A 159 -6.33 7.43 -3.13
N GLU A 160 -6.49 7.03 -4.38
CA GLU A 160 -7.63 6.21 -4.83
C GLU A 160 -7.63 4.84 -4.13
N ALA A 161 -6.50 4.13 -4.15
CA ALA A 161 -6.33 2.83 -3.50
C ALA A 161 -6.62 2.90 -1.99
N VAL A 162 -6.11 3.93 -1.31
CA VAL A 162 -6.39 4.19 0.11
C VAL A 162 -7.86 4.57 0.33
N GLY A 163 -8.48 5.30 -0.61
CA GLY A 163 -9.90 5.65 -0.57
C GLY A 163 -10.80 4.41 -0.58
N ALA A 164 -10.49 3.44 -1.45
CA ALA A 164 -11.23 2.18 -1.57
C ALA A 164 -11.24 1.37 -0.27
N THR A 165 -10.11 1.27 0.42
CA THR A 165 -10.01 0.54 1.71
C THR A 165 -10.78 1.25 2.85
N LYS A 166 -10.73 2.60 2.90
CA LYS A 166 -11.48 3.39 3.91
C LYS A 166 -12.99 3.28 3.76
N ALA A 167 -13.49 3.23 2.52
CA ALA A 167 -14.92 3.05 2.25
C ALA A 167 -15.42 1.71 2.79
N ASN A 168 -14.60 0.67 2.71
CA ASN A 168 -14.94 -0.66 3.21
C ASN A 168 -14.99 -0.71 4.74
N ARG A 169 -14.02 -0.07 5.43
CA ARG A 169 -14.00 0.02 6.90
C ARG A 169 -15.30 0.61 7.47
N ARG A 170 -15.88 1.61 6.80
CA ARG A 170 -17.16 2.23 7.23
C ARG A 170 -18.36 1.29 7.09
N ARG A 171 -18.34 0.34 6.15
CA ARG A 171 -19.42 -0.64 5.94
C ARG A 171 -19.44 -1.73 7.01
N CYS A 172 -18.28 -2.22 7.42
CA CYS A 172 -18.17 -3.24 8.47
C CYS A 172 -18.54 -2.71 9.87
N TRP A 173 -18.43 -1.39 10.09
CA TRP A 173 -18.64 -0.74 11.40
C TRP A 173 -19.98 -0.01 11.55
N GLY A 174 -20.77 0.12 10.47
CA GLY A 174 -22.09 0.75 10.52
C GLY A 174 -23.18 -0.12 11.17
N ALA A 175 -22.89 -1.40 11.45
CA ALA A 175 -23.81 -2.32 12.10
C ALA A 175 -23.59 -2.31 13.62
N GLY A 176 -24.01 -1.25 14.32
CA GLY A 176 -24.51 -1.22 15.71
C GLY A 176 -23.78 -1.89 16.89
N TYR A 177 -22.68 -2.62 16.70
CA TYR A 177 -22.05 -3.43 17.74
C TYR A 177 -20.71 -2.82 18.15
N ARG A 178 -20.78 -1.99 19.19
CA ARG A 178 -19.65 -1.31 19.82
C ARG A 178 -18.90 -2.29 20.72
N TRP A 179 -18.06 -3.15 20.15
CA TRP A 179 -17.18 -4.04 20.91
C TRP A 179 -15.81 -3.36 21.14
N HIS A 180 -15.45 -3.19 22.41
CA HIS A 180 -14.13 -2.69 22.86
C HIS A 180 -13.02 -3.76 22.67
N LEU A 181 -12.83 -4.27 21.44
CA LEU A 181 -11.88 -5.36 21.13
C LEU A 181 -10.73 -4.95 20.22
N TRP A 182 -10.47 -3.64 20.09
CA TRP A 182 -9.33 -3.17 19.28
C TRP A 182 -7.98 -3.68 19.81
N SER A 183 -7.87 -4.01 21.11
CA SER A 183 -6.68 -4.66 21.66
C SER A 183 -6.47 -6.09 21.18
N LEU A 184 -7.52 -6.86 20.86
CA LEU A 184 -7.38 -8.26 20.42
C LEU A 184 -7.08 -8.36 18.92
N ALA A 185 -7.61 -7.46 18.09
CA ALA A 185 -7.28 -7.42 16.67
C ALA A 185 -5.84 -6.92 16.43
N GLU A 186 -5.40 -5.92 17.20
CA GLU A 186 -4.01 -5.44 17.20
C GLU A 186 -3.08 -6.53 17.78
N ALA A 187 -3.51 -7.24 18.85
CA ALA A 187 -2.80 -8.41 19.36
C ALA A 187 -2.74 -9.58 18.36
N ALA A 188 -3.74 -9.80 17.52
CA ALA A 188 -3.73 -10.84 16.49
C ALA A 188 -2.75 -10.52 15.35
N VAL A 189 -2.67 -9.25 14.93
CA VAL A 189 -1.69 -8.78 13.92
C VAL A 189 -0.25 -8.83 14.49
N LEU A 190 -0.08 -8.54 15.78
CA LEU A 190 1.19 -8.71 16.50
C LEU A 190 1.54 -10.19 16.76
N ALA A 191 0.56 -11.05 17.01
CA ALA A 191 0.76 -12.50 17.17
C ALA A 191 1.15 -13.19 15.84
N ALA A 192 0.55 -12.78 14.72
CA ALA A 192 0.89 -13.31 13.41
C ALA A 192 2.31 -12.90 12.97
N SER A 193 2.76 -11.69 13.31
CA SER A 193 4.12 -11.22 13.04
C SER A 193 5.17 -11.88 13.95
N THR A 194 4.83 -12.23 15.19
CA THR A 194 5.73 -12.97 16.11
C THR A 194 5.82 -14.45 15.78
N LEU A 195 4.76 -15.10 15.30
CA LEU A 195 4.80 -16.49 14.82
C LEU A 195 5.65 -16.66 13.55
N HIS A 196 5.64 -15.67 12.64
CA HIS A 196 6.51 -15.67 11.46
C HIS A 196 8.00 -15.48 11.81
N TYR A 197 8.31 -14.73 12.87
CA TYR A 197 9.68 -14.58 13.38
C TYR A 197 10.17 -15.82 14.15
N ALA A 198 9.29 -16.48 14.92
CA ALA A 198 9.63 -17.68 15.68
C ALA A 198 9.93 -18.90 14.78
N CYS A 199 9.22 -19.04 13.65
CA CYS A 199 9.45 -20.12 12.69
C CYS A 199 10.81 -19.99 11.94
N ASN A 200 11.33 -18.77 11.78
CA ASN A 200 12.61 -18.53 11.11
C ASN A 200 13.84 -18.62 12.02
N GLN A 201 13.68 -18.74 13.35
CA GLN A 201 14.81 -18.92 14.28
C GLN A 201 15.11 -20.39 14.65
N GLU A 202 14.23 -21.34 14.33
CA GLU A 202 14.52 -22.77 14.55
C GLU A 202 15.16 -23.48 13.34
N LEU A 203 15.52 -22.72 12.29
CA LEU A 203 16.17 -23.22 11.07
C LEU A 203 17.61 -22.70 10.87
N SER A 204 18.28 -22.21 11.93
CA SER A 204 19.71 -21.89 11.97
C SER A 204 20.39 -22.58 13.15
#